data_AF-A0A821YFI0-F1
#
_entry.id   AF-A0A821YFI0-F1
#
_cell.length_a   1.000
_cell.length_b   1.000
_cell.length_c   1.000
_cell.angle_alpha   90.00
_cell.angle_beta   90.00
_cell.angle_gamma   90.00
#
_symmetry.space_group_name_H-M   'P 1'
#
loop_
_entity.id
_entity.type
_entity.pdbx_description
1 polymer ?
#
loop_
_entity_poly.entity_id
_entity_poly.type
_entity_poly.pdbx_seq_one_letter_code
_entity_poly.pdbx_strand_id
1 'polypeptide(L)'
;SFACQCSYGFQGRKCVIRVQSCQSSPCLNGGTCYDVAPGLHHCSCPSYYRGEFCQLRDSFCLDMPCKNNGICLDTLNGYQCICQPGYNGIN
;
A
#
# COMPACT_ATOMS: atom_id res chain seq x y z
N SER A 1 22.36 -14.95 34.45
CA SER A 1 22.23 -14.69 33.00
C SER A 1 21.83 -13.23 32.82
N PHE A 2 22.42 -12.50 31.88
CA PHE A 2 22.04 -11.11 31.58
C PHE A 2 21.64 -11.00 30.10
N ALA A 3 20.60 -10.24 29.81
CA ALA A 3 20.14 -9.95 28.47
C ALA A 3 19.84 -8.45 28.38
N CYS A 4 20.28 -7.81 27.29
CA CYS A 4 19.99 -6.41 27.04
C CYS A 4 18.55 -6.26 26.51
N GLN A 5 17.85 -5.20 26.94
CA GLN A 5 16.64 -4.75 26.27
C GLN A 5 17.04 -3.91 25.06
N CYS A 6 16.72 -4.39 23.86
CA CYS A 6 17.13 -3.72 22.63
C CYS A 6 16.20 -2.57 22.27
N SER A 7 16.78 -1.49 21.75
CA SER A 7 16.02 -0.42 21.10
C SER A 7 15.35 -0.92 19.82
N TYR A 8 14.32 -0.21 19.36
CA TYR A 8 13.60 -0.57 18.15
C TYR A 8 14.55 -0.76 16.96
N GLY A 9 14.35 -1.85 16.21
CA GLY A 9 15.17 -2.19 15.05
C GLY A 9 16.49 -2.91 15.34
N PHE A 10 16.78 -3.25 16.60
CA PHE A 10 17.98 -4.00 16.98
C PHE A 10 17.65 -5.30 17.72
N GLN A 11 18.51 -6.30 17.58
CA GLN A 11 18.35 -7.63 18.18
C GLN A 11 19.67 -8.27 18.61
N GLY A 12 19.56 -9.45 19.22
CA GLY A 12 20.67 -10.24 19.75
C GLY A 12 21.03 -9.89 21.20
N ARG A 13 21.83 -10.74 21.86
CA ARG A 13 22.15 -10.59 23.29
C ARG A 13 22.77 -9.24 23.68
N LYS A 14 23.46 -8.60 22.73
CA LYS A 14 24.14 -7.30 22.90
C LYS A 14 23.47 -6.16 22.10
N CYS A 15 22.33 -6.40 21.45
CA CYS A 15 21.61 -5.40 20.65
C CYS A 15 22.43 -4.72 19.54
N VAL A 16 23.41 -5.43 18.96
CA VAL A 16 24.26 -4.94 17.88
C VAL A 16 23.82 -5.40 16.49
N ILE A 17 22.87 -6.34 16.43
CA ILE A 17 22.37 -6.89 15.16
C ILE A 17 21.20 -6.03 14.70
N ARG A 18 21.26 -5.49 13.48
CA ARG A 18 20.17 -4.71 12.89
C ARG A 18 19.09 -5.67 12.38
N VAL A 19 17.83 -5.34 12.66
CA VAL A 19 16.67 -6.03 12.10
C VAL A 19 16.55 -5.62 10.63
N GLN A 20 16.50 -6.62 9.74
CA GLN A 20 16.25 -6.45 8.31
C GLN A 20 14.76 -6.65 8.05
N SER A 21 14.05 -5.54 7.92
CA SER A 21 12.58 -5.54 7.81
C SER A 21 12.09 -6.10 6.48
N CYS A 22 12.91 -6.08 5.43
CA CYS A 22 12.55 -6.69 4.16
C CYS A 22 12.73 -8.21 4.10
N GLN A 23 13.36 -8.84 5.10
CA GLN A 23 13.60 -10.29 5.09
C GLN A 23 12.31 -11.12 5.09
N SER A 24 11.21 -10.57 5.63
CA SER A 24 9.89 -11.20 5.65
C SER A 24 9.07 -10.95 4.37
N SER A 25 9.61 -10.23 3.39
CA SER A 25 8.90 -9.81 2.17
C SER A 25 7.54 -9.14 2.48
N PRO A 26 7.52 -8.02 3.24
CA PRO A 26 6.28 -7.42 3.72
C PRO A 26 5.45 -6.74 2.63
N CYS A 27 6.07 -6.35 1.50
CA CYS A 27 5.38 -5.66 0.42
C CYS A 27 4.56 -6.63 -0.45
N LEU A 28 3.26 -6.39 -0.55
CA LEU A 28 2.31 -7.23 -1.28
C LEU A 28 2.19 -6.80 -2.75
N ASN A 29 1.46 -7.59 -3.52
CA ASN A 29 1.05 -7.28 -4.91
C ASN A 29 2.21 -6.91 -5.85
N GLY A 30 3.39 -7.51 -5.65
CA GLY A 30 4.58 -7.23 -6.46
C GLY A 30 5.32 -5.95 -6.06
N GLY A 31 5.03 -5.39 -4.89
CA GLY A 31 5.81 -4.29 -4.30
C GLY A 31 7.26 -4.66 -4.06
N THR A 32 8.16 -3.70 -4.29
CA THR A 32 9.60 -3.86 -4.00
C THR A 32 9.90 -3.29 -2.62
N CYS A 33 10.53 -4.09 -1.75
CA CYS A 33 10.89 -3.70 -0.39
C CYS A 33 12.30 -3.11 -0.33
N TYR A 34 12.45 -2.02 0.42
CA TYR A 34 13.74 -1.39 0.73
C TYR A 34 13.92 -1.26 2.24
N ASP A 35 15.03 -1.77 2.78
CA ASP A 35 15.44 -1.51 4.16
C ASP A 35 15.95 -0.06 4.24
N VAL A 36 15.24 0.81 4.96
CA VAL A 36 15.58 2.24 5.06
C VAL A 36 16.35 2.55 6.35
N ALA A 37 16.07 1.81 7.42
CA ALA A 37 16.79 1.89 8.70
C ALA A 37 16.60 0.55 9.46
N PRO A 38 17.34 0.30 10.56
CA PRO A 38 17.12 -0.89 11.36
C PRO A 38 15.65 -0.98 11.82
N GLY A 39 14.97 -2.07 11.48
CA GLY A 39 13.55 -2.24 11.80
C GLY A 39 12.57 -1.44 10.92
N LEU A 40 13.05 -0.56 10.04
CA LEU A 40 12.21 0.26 9.17
C LEU A 40 12.40 -0.12 7.70
N HIS A 41 11.29 -0.26 6.98
CA HIS A 41 11.28 -0.53 5.55
C HIS A 41 10.39 0.46 4.80
N HIS A 42 10.55 0.50 3.49
CA HIS A 42 9.67 1.20 2.57
C HIS A 42 9.29 0.27 1.42
N CYS A 43 8.00 0.22 1.10
CA CYS A 43 7.50 -0.48 -0.07
C CYS A 43 7.28 0.48 -1.24
N SER A 44 7.99 0.25 -2.35
CA SER A 44 7.65 0.87 -3.63
C SER A 44 6.58 0.03 -4.30
N CYS A 45 5.38 0.59 -4.44
CA CYS A 45 4.26 -0.11 -5.02
C CYS A 45 4.26 -0.02 -6.55
N PRO A 46 3.90 -1.11 -7.25
CA PRO A 46 3.63 -1.06 -8.68
C PRO A 46 2.39 -0.20 -8.96
N SER A 47 2.22 0.17 -10.24
CA SER A 47 1.03 0.89 -10.70
C SER A 47 -0.24 0.19 -10.22
N TYR A 48 -1.25 1.00 -9.88
CA TYR A 48 -2.55 0.54 -9.36
C TYR A 48 -2.51 -0.11 -7.97
N TYR A 49 -1.44 0.07 -7.20
CA TYR A 49 -1.38 -0.33 -5.79
C TYR A 49 -0.82 0.78 -4.90
N ARG A 50 -1.30 0.83 -3.65
CA ARG A 50 -0.88 1.80 -2.63
C ARG A 50 -1.02 1.23 -1.22
N GLY A 51 -0.68 2.05 -0.23
CA GLY A 51 -0.64 1.68 1.18
C GLY A 51 0.77 1.27 1.60
N GLU A 52 1.00 1.20 2.91
CA GLU A 52 2.32 0.90 3.51
C GLU A 52 2.93 -0.40 2.99
N PHE A 53 2.09 -1.42 2.74
CA PHE A 53 2.49 -2.73 2.25
C PHE A 53 2.01 -2.99 0.82
N CYS A 54 1.63 -1.96 0.06
CA CYS A 54 1.02 -2.10 -1.27
C CYS A 54 -0.25 -2.97 -1.29
N GLN A 55 -0.96 -3.05 -0.16
CA GLN A 55 -2.10 -3.93 0.06
C GLN A 55 -3.40 -3.38 -0.56
N LEU A 56 -3.46 -2.08 -0.83
CA LEU A 56 -4.65 -1.43 -1.37
C LEU A 56 -4.51 -1.35 -2.88
N ARG A 57 -5.53 -1.79 -3.61
CA ARG A 57 -5.61 -1.53 -5.05
C ARG A 57 -6.04 -0.08 -5.23
N ASP A 58 -5.23 0.68 -5.94
CA ASP A 58 -5.59 2.02 -6.35
C ASP A 58 -6.62 1.93 -7.48
N SER A 59 -7.66 2.76 -7.39
CA SER A 59 -8.80 2.71 -8.30
C SER A 59 -9.44 4.08 -8.33
N PHE A 60 -9.70 4.57 -9.54
CA PHE A 60 -10.31 5.89 -9.74
C PHE A 60 -11.76 5.95 -9.25
N CYS A 61 -12.35 4.79 -8.95
CA CYS A 61 -13.70 4.67 -8.39
C CYS A 61 -13.76 4.75 -6.86
N LEU A 62 -12.63 4.79 -6.14
CA LEU A 62 -12.61 4.76 -4.67
C LEU A 62 -13.32 5.95 -4.03
N ASP A 63 -13.21 7.13 -4.63
CA ASP A 63 -13.85 8.36 -4.14
C ASP A 63 -15.33 8.47 -4.55
N MET A 64 -15.89 7.39 -5.11
CA MET A 64 -17.27 7.34 -5.62
C MET A 64 -17.59 8.57 -6.49
N PRO A 65 -16.84 8.79 -7.58
CA PRO A 65 -17.00 9.98 -8.39
C PRO A 65 -18.38 10.04 -9.07
N CYS A 66 -18.96 8.89 -9.38
CA CYS A 66 -20.24 8.81 -10.08
C CYS A 66 -21.41 9.23 -9.19
N LYS A 67 -22.24 10.15 -9.68
CA LYS A 67 -23.41 10.70 -8.98
C LYS A 67 -24.68 9.97 -9.40
N ASN A 68 -25.78 10.26 -8.71
CA ASN A 68 -27.12 9.73 -9.01
C ASN A 68 -27.17 8.19 -9.16
N ASN A 69 -26.43 7.47 -8.32
CA ASN A 69 -26.30 6.02 -8.35
C ASN A 69 -25.78 5.45 -9.70
N GLY A 70 -24.95 6.24 -10.40
CA GLY A 70 -24.19 5.77 -11.56
C GLY A 70 -23.20 4.66 -11.18
N ILE A 71 -22.99 3.72 -12.10
CA ILE A 71 -22.01 2.64 -11.90
C ILE A 71 -20.64 3.16 -12.31
N CYS A 72 -19.67 3.12 -11.39
CA CYS A 72 -18.30 3.50 -11.70
C CYS A 72 -17.52 2.33 -12.30
N LEU A 73 -16.93 2.55 -13.46
CA LEU A 73 -15.99 1.65 -14.11
C LEU A 73 -14.59 2.20 -13.99
N ASP A 74 -13.72 1.43 -13.35
CA ASP A 74 -12.30 1.75 -13.27
C ASP A 74 -11.61 1.42 -14.59
N THR A 75 -10.78 2.33 -15.09
CA THR A 75 -10.11 2.20 -16.38
C THR A 75 -8.60 2.45 -16.23
N LEU A 76 -7.80 2.03 -17.21
CA LEU A 76 -6.35 2.24 -17.19
C LEU A 76 -5.93 3.71 -17.04
N ASN A 77 -6.76 4.64 -17.52
CA ASN A 77 -6.47 6.08 -17.59
C ASN A 77 -7.41 6.95 -16.71
N GLY A 78 -8.19 6.35 -15.81
CA GLY A 78 -9.19 7.10 -15.05
C GLY A 78 -10.40 6.25 -14.68
N TYR A 79 -11.57 6.87 -14.61
CA TYR A 79 -12.85 6.18 -14.43
C TYR A 79 -13.84 6.58 -15.52
N GLN A 80 -14.88 5.77 -15.71
CA GLN A 80 -16.05 6.09 -16.52
C GLN A 80 -17.32 5.82 -15.71
N CYS A 81 -18.28 6.73 -15.76
CA CYS A 81 -19.59 6.55 -15.12
C CYS A 81 -20.62 6.06 -16.14
N ILE A 82 -21.31 4.95 -15.81
CA ILE A 82 -22.53 4.53 -16.51
C ILE A 82 -23.70 5.16 -15.76
N CYS A 83 -24.31 6.18 -16.39
CA CYS A 83 -25.49 6.85 -15.85
C CYS A 83 -26.73 5.94 -15.88
N GLN A 84 -27.58 6.09 -14.86
CA GLN A 84 -28.91 5.48 -14.86
C GLN A 84 -29.82 6.13 -15.91
N PRO A 85 -30.91 5.46 -16.35
CA PRO A 85 -31.87 6.04 -17.26
C PRO A 85 -32.37 7.42 -16.79
N GLY A 86 -32.34 8.41 -17.69
CA GLY A 86 -32.74 9.80 -17.39
C GLY A 86 -31.60 10.70 -16.90
N TYR A 87 -30.40 10.18 -16.70
CA TYR A 87 -29.20 10.96 -16.36
C TYR A 87 -28.17 10.93 -17.49
N ASN A 88 -27.35 11.98 -17.57
CA ASN A 88 -26.22 12.09 -18.49
C ASN A 88 -25.08 12.87 -17.85
N GLY A 89 -23.89 12.78 -18.44
CA GLY A 89 -22.69 13.46 -17.96
C GLY A 89 -21.52 12.52 -17.76
N ILE A 90 -20.45 13.06 -17.19
CA ILE A 90 -19.20 12.33 -16.92
C ILE A 90 -19.12 11.76 -15.49
N ASN A 91 -19.97 12.26 -14.57
CA ASN A 91 -20.01 11.90 -13.15
C ASN A 91 -21.43 11.52 -12.74
#